data_AF-A0A059LII5-F1
#
_entry.id   AF-A0A059LII5-F1
#
_cell.length_a   1.000
_cell.length_b   1.000
_cell.length_c   1.000
_cell.angle_alpha   90.00
_cell.angle_beta   90.00
_cell.angle_gamma   90.00
#
_symmetry.space_group_name_H-M   'P 1'
#
loop_
_entity.id
_entity.type
_entity.pdbx_description
1 polymer ?
#
loop_
_entity_poly.entity_id
_entity_poly.type
_entity_poly.pdbx_seq_one_letter_code
_entity_poly.pdbx_strand_id
1 'polypeptide(L)'
;ETLSRREGMTLELVRGFVQAQLDAEGTATREDEEESARLEQDVARCRAKIQELRSKPFVFQASRDSASGAPLELPSVHFFCGHAFNARTLGTAEDAVCPLCADEHRAARGLQDAHEASAADPDSFFKQLRTSHDGFSLITQYLGRGVMNRTSVSLDN
;
A
#
# COMPACT_ATOMS: atom_id res chain seq x y z
N GLU A 1 17.95 -37.98 0.85
CA GLU A 1 18.58 -39.29 1.15
C GLU A 1 17.62 -40.47 1.30
N THR A 2 16.33 -40.27 1.58
CA THR A 2 15.38 -41.36 1.86
C THR A 2 15.00 -42.22 0.66
N LEU A 3 14.94 -41.67 -0.56
CA LEU A 3 14.57 -42.40 -1.78
C LEU A 3 15.73 -43.22 -2.39
N SER A 4 16.97 -42.88 -2.07
CA SER A 4 18.17 -43.53 -2.63
C SER A 4 18.49 -44.88 -1.98
N ARG A 5 17.89 -45.20 -0.82
CA ARG A 5 18.24 -46.37 0.00
C ARG A 5 17.38 -47.61 -0.21
N ARG A 6 16.34 -47.57 -1.06
CA ARG A 6 15.44 -48.70 -1.30
C ARG A 6 15.31 -49.02 -2.78
N GLU A 7 15.86 -50.17 -3.20
CA GLU A 7 15.91 -50.67 -4.59
C GLU A 7 14.55 -51.06 -5.21
N GLY A 8 13.43 -50.72 -4.57
CA GLY A 8 12.07 -51.09 -5.03
C GLY A 8 11.06 -49.94 -5.07
N MET A 9 11.48 -48.70 -4.81
CA MET A 9 10.58 -47.55 -4.96
C MET A 9 10.67 -47.00 -6.38
N THR A 10 9.60 -47.18 -7.16
CA THR A 10 9.46 -46.59 -8.49
C THR A 10 9.12 -45.09 -8.39
N LEU A 11 9.69 -44.30 -9.30
CA LEU A 11 9.42 -42.85 -9.44
C LEU A 11 7.92 -42.51 -9.54
N GLU A 12 7.08 -43.47 -9.93
CA GLU A 12 5.62 -43.33 -9.97
C GLU A 12 5.00 -42.95 -8.62
N LEU A 13 5.56 -43.42 -7.49
CA LEU A 13 5.05 -43.05 -6.15
C LEU A 13 5.21 -41.55 -5.85
N VAL A 14 6.21 -40.91 -6.44
CA VAL A 14 6.54 -39.49 -6.18
C VAL A 14 5.96 -38.58 -7.26
N ARG A 15 5.64 -39.13 -8.45
CA ARG A 15 5.09 -38.38 -9.58
C ARG A 15 3.83 -37.60 -9.22
N GLY A 16 2.88 -38.22 -8.50
CA GLY A 16 1.63 -37.56 -8.10
C GLY A 16 1.86 -36.39 -7.13
N PHE A 17 2.79 -36.56 -6.18
CA PHE A 17 3.18 -35.50 -5.25
C PHE A 17 3.87 -34.33 -5.97
N VAL A 18 4.81 -34.62 -6.88
CA VAL A 18 5.51 -33.58 -7.66
C VAL A 18 4.54 -32.84 -8.57
N GLN A 19 3.60 -33.55 -9.21
CA GLN A 19 2.57 -32.90 -10.02
C GLN A 19 1.69 -31.97 -9.19
N ALA A 20 1.17 -32.44 -8.04
CA ALA A 20 0.37 -31.62 -7.15
C ALA A 20 1.14 -30.39 -6.62
N GLN A 21 2.44 -30.55 -6.32
CA GLN A 21 3.29 -29.45 -5.86
C GLN A 21 3.53 -28.42 -6.96
N LEU A 22 3.82 -28.87 -8.20
CA LEU A 22 3.99 -27.98 -9.35
C LEU A 22 2.70 -27.24 -9.71
N ASP A 23 1.56 -27.93 -9.63
CA ASP A 23 0.26 -27.30 -9.87
C ASP A 23 -0.04 -26.24 -8.81
N ALA A 24 0.20 -26.54 -7.53
CA ALA A 24 0.02 -25.59 -6.43
C ALA A 24 0.94 -24.36 -6.55
N GLU A 25 2.21 -24.57 -6.88
CA GLU A 25 3.18 -23.48 -7.09
C GLU A 25 2.83 -22.64 -8.34
N GLY A 26 2.35 -23.30 -9.39
CA GLY A 26 1.85 -22.62 -10.59
C GLY A 26 0.60 -21.77 -10.32
N THR A 27 -0.32 -22.24 -9.46
CA THR A 27 -1.47 -21.43 -9.04
C THR A 27 -1.05 -20.22 -8.22
N ALA A 28 -0.13 -20.39 -7.26
CA ALA A 28 0.37 -19.28 -6.44
C ALA A 28 1.09 -18.23 -7.29
N THR A 29 1.97 -18.67 -8.21
CA THR A 29 2.67 -17.75 -9.13
C THR A 29 1.69 -16.91 -9.95
N ARG A 30 0.63 -17.53 -10.46
CA ARG A 30 -0.39 -16.82 -11.23
C ARG A 30 -1.15 -15.81 -10.37
N GLU A 31 -1.49 -16.15 -9.14
CA GLU A 31 -2.14 -15.22 -8.20
C GLU A 31 -1.24 -14.01 -7.90
N ASP A 32 0.05 -14.25 -7.66
CA ASP A 32 1.05 -13.19 -7.44
C ASP A 32 1.22 -12.28 -8.67
N GLU A 33 1.22 -12.85 -9.88
CA GLU A 33 1.28 -12.09 -11.14
C GLU A 33 0.04 -11.23 -11.34
N GLU A 34 -1.15 -11.78 -11.07
CA GLU A 34 -2.42 -11.05 -11.15
C GLU A 34 -2.48 -9.90 -10.12
N GLU A 35 -2.00 -10.12 -8.90
CA GLU A 35 -1.91 -9.08 -7.87
C GLU A 35 -0.90 -7.99 -8.25
N SER A 36 0.28 -8.39 -8.74
CA SER A 36 1.31 -7.45 -9.20
C SER A 36 0.79 -6.54 -10.31
N ALA A 37 0.10 -7.09 -11.30
CA ALA A 37 -0.50 -6.31 -12.39
C ALA A 37 -1.55 -5.31 -11.87
N ARG A 38 -2.38 -5.70 -10.89
CA ARG A 38 -3.36 -4.81 -10.26
C ARG A 38 -2.67 -3.66 -9.52
N LEU A 39 -1.64 -3.96 -8.73
CA LEU A 39 -0.87 -2.96 -7.98
C LEU A 39 -0.15 -1.99 -8.92
N GLU A 40 0.44 -2.47 -10.01
CA GLU A 40 1.06 -1.60 -11.03
C GLU A 40 0.05 -0.64 -11.66
N GLN A 41 -1.15 -1.13 -12.01
CA GLN A 41 -2.22 -0.30 -12.53
C GLN A 41 -2.66 0.77 -11.52
N ASP A 42 -2.78 0.40 -10.25
CA ASP A 42 -3.15 1.32 -9.18
C ASP A 42 -2.09 2.40 -8.95
N VAL A 43 -0.80 2.02 -8.95
CA VAL A 43 0.32 2.96 -8.88
C VAL A 43 0.31 3.92 -10.06
N ALA A 44 0.10 3.42 -11.29
CA ALA A 44 0.00 4.24 -12.49
C ALA A 44 -1.17 5.24 -12.40
N ARG A 45 -2.34 4.77 -11.93
CA ARG A 45 -3.53 5.61 -11.71
C ARG A 45 -3.27 6.70 -10.69
N CYS A 46 -2.65 6.36 -9.55
CA CYS A 46 -2.29 7.32 -8.51
C CYS A 46 -1.29 8.37 -9.04
N ARG A 47 -0.27 7.96 -9.79
CA ARG A 47 0.71 8.89 -10.41
C ARG A 47 0.04 9.84 -11.39
N ALA A 48 -0.82 9.31 -12.26
CA ALA A 48 -1.59 10.13 -13.19
C ALA A 48 -2.49 11.14 -12.45
N LYS A 49 -3.11 10.72 -11.34
CA LYS A 49 -3.92 11.62 -10.52
C LYS A 49 -3.10 12.73 -9.86
N ILE A 50 -1.91 12.42 -9.34
CA ILE A 50 -0.98 13.42 -8.80
C ILE A 50 -0.59 14.44 -9.88
N GLN A 51 -0.25 13.97 -11.09
CA GLN A 51 0.09 14.85 -12.20
C GLN A 51 -1.08 15.75 -12.59
N GLU A 52 -2.30 15.21 -12.64
CA GLU A 52 -3.51 15.98 -12.91
C GLU A 52 -3.72 17.07 -11.86
N LEU A 53 -3.66 16.74 -10.58
CA LEU A 53 -3.85 17.69 -9.47
C LEU A 53 -2.78 18.80 -9.46
N ARG A 54 -1.57 18.52 -9.97
CA ARG A 54 -0.48 19.52 -10.08
C ARG A 54 -0.59 20.42 -11.31
N SER A 55 -1.13 19.92 -12.42
CA SER A 55 -1.06 20.60 -13.72
C SER A 55 -2.36 21.23 -14.18
N LYS A 56 -3.51 20.73 -13.71
CA LYS A 56 -4.83 21.20 -14.13
C LYS A 56 -5.55 21.93 -12.99
N PRO A 57 -6.32 22.99 -13.30
CA PRO A 57 -7.20 23.60 -12.31
C PRO A 57 -8.29 22.62 -11.89
N PHE A 58 -8.57 22.56 -10.59
CA PHE A 58 -9.66 21.74 -10.04
C PHE A 58 -10.97 22.54 -10.12
N VAL A 59 -11.97 22.01 -10.81
CA VAL A 59 -13.28 22.66 -10.95
C VAL A 59 -14.24 22.11 -9.90
N PHE A 60 -14.71 22.98 -9.00
CA PHE A 60 -15.74 22.62 -8.03
C PHE A 60 -17.12 22.81 -8.66
N GLN A 61 -17.86 21.71 -8.85
CA GLN A 61 -19.22 21.72 -9.40
C GLN A 61 -20.30 21.30 -8.40
N ALA A 62 -19.92 21.07 -7.14
CA ALA A 62 -20.88 20.67 -6.11
C ALA A 62 -21.90 21.79 -5.88
N SER A 63 -23.18 21.43 -5.89
CA SER A 63 -24.32 22.34 -5.64
C SER A 63 -25.03 22.04 -4.32
N ARG A 64 -24.60 20.99 -3.61
CA ARG A 64 -25.21 20.49 -2.37
C ARG A 64 -24.15 20.23 -1.31
N ASP A 65 -24.55 20.48 -0.08
CA ASP A 65 -23.76 20.22 1.11
C ASP A 65 -23.61 18.71 1.33
N SER A 66 -22.38 18.25 1.56
CA SER A 66 -22.07 16.82 1.65
C SER A 66 -22.44 16.18 2.99
N ALA A 67 -22.73 16.98 4.03
CA ALA A 67 -23.18 16.48 5.33
C ALA A 67 -24.71 16.45 5.44
N SER A 68 -25.39 17.49 4.95
CA SER A 68 -26.82 17.74 5.13
C SER A 68 -27.65 17.57 3.86
N GLY A 69 -27.02 17.55 2.67
CA GLY A 69 -27.71 17.44 1.37
C GLY A 69 -28.47 18.70 0.94
N ALA A 70 -28.48 19.73 1.78
CA ALA A 70 -29.09 21.03 1.48
C ALA A 70 -28.36 21.73 0.31
N PRO A 71 -29.01 22.67 -0.39
CA PRO A 71 -28.32 23.54 -1.34
C PRO A 71 -27.11 24.22 -0.68
N LEU A 72 -26.01 24.35 -1.44
CA LEU A 72 -24.88 25.15 -0.98
C LEU A 72 -25.25 26.63 -0.99
N GLU A 73 -25.04 27.27 0.14
CA GLU A 73 -25.22 28.69 0.39
C GLU A 73 -23.86 29.30 0.70
N LEU A 74 -23.63 30.53 0.23
CA LEU A 74 -22.41 31.26 0.56
C LEU A 74 -22.47 31.76 2.02
N PRO A 75 -21.38 31.67 2.79
CA PRO A 75 -20.08 31.11 2.40
C PRO A 75 -20.04 29.57 2.45
N SER A 76 -19.43 28.96 1.43
CA SER A 76 -19.18 27.52 1.32
C SER A 76 -17.70 27.19 1.36
N VAL A 77 -17.37 25.97 1.79
CA VAL A 77 -16.02 25.42 1.82
C VAL A 77 -15.97 24.19 0.91
N HIS A 78 -14.99 24.16 0.03
CA HIS A 78 -14.78 23.06 -0.92
C HIS A 78 -13.42 22.39 -0.67
N PHE A 79 -13.42 21.06 -0.67
CA PHE A 79 -12.22 20.24 -0.49
C PHE A 79 -11.81 19.60 -1.81
N PHE A 80 -10.51 19.38 -2.01
CA PHE A 80 -9.98 18.73 -3.21
C PHE A 80 -10.39 17.25 -3.38
N CYS A 81 -10.96 16.63 -2.33
CA CYS A 81 -11.63 15.34 -2.46
C CYS A 81 -12.99 15.42 -3.18
N GLY A 82 -13.45 16.63 -3.53
CA GLY A 82 -14.71 16.88 -4.24
C GLY A 82 -15.90 17.19 -3.33
N HIS A 83 -15.77 16.99 -2.01
CA HIS A 83 -16.80 17.32 -1.04
C HIS A 83 -16.88 18.83 -0.80
N ALA A 84 -18.10 19.30 -0.56
CA ALA A 84 -18.42 20.70 -0.33
C ALA A 84 -19.41 20.84 0.82
N PHE A 85 -19.26 21.89 1.62
CA PHE A 85 -20.06 22.14 2.83
C PHE A 85 -20.41 23.61 2.95
N ASN A 86 -21.57 23.88 3.55
CA ASN A 86 -21.93 25.20 4.03
C ASN A 86 -21.05 25.55 5.24
N ALA A 87 -20.59 26.80 5.36
CA ALA A 87 -19.77 27.20 6.52
C ALA A 87 -20.50 26.93 7.86
N ARG A 88 -21.83 27.05 7.87
CA ARG A 88 -22.68 26.77 9.03
C ARG A 88 -22.65 25.30 9.47
N THR A 89 -22.57 24.35 8.53
CA THR A 89 -22.56 22.91 8.82
C THR A 89 -21.16 22.42 9.17
N LEU A 90 -20.12 23.04 8.60
CA LEU A 90 -18.72 22.69 8.86
C LEU A 90 -18.21 23.21 10.23
N GLY A 91 -18.76 24.32 10.73
CA GLY A 91 -18.36 24.92 12.02
C GLY A 91 -17.06 25.74 11.93
N THR A 92 -16.37 25.94 13.07
CA THR A 92 -15.03 26.56 13.12
C THR A 92 -14.01 25.57 12.56
N ALA A 93 -13.63 25.79 11.30
CA ALA A 93 -12.67 24.99 10.55
C ALA A 93 -11.23 25.19 11.07
N GLU A 94 -10.96 24.86 12.33
CA GLU A 94 -9.64 24.97 12.93
C GLU A 94 -8.66 23.95 12.29
N ASP A 95 -9.18 22.83 11.80
CA ASP A 95 -8.45 21.88 10.96
C ASP A 95 -9.15 21.78 9.61
N ALA A 96 -8.57 22.39 8.57
CA ALA A 96 -9.10 22.42 7.20
C ALA A 96 -9.05 21.04 6.50
N VAL A 97 -9.73 20.03 7.07
CA VAL A 97 -9.83 18.68 6.54
C VAL A 97 -11.30 18.34 6.31
N CYS A 98 -11.58 17.61 5.23
CA CYS A 98 -12.93 17.13 4.95
C CYS A 98 -13.37 16.14 6.03
N PRO A 99 -14.49 16.36 6.74
CA PRO A 99 -14.93 15.47 7.83
C PRO A 99 -15.27 14.06 7.33
N LEU A 100 -15.69 13.90 6.07
CA LEU A 100 -16.01 12.60 5.48
C LEU A 100 -14.77 11.78 5.11
N CYS A 101 -13.63 12.44 4.86
CA CYS A 101 -12.38 11.78 4.45
C CYS A 101 -11.31 11.84 5.54
N ALA A 102 -11.59 12.50 6.67
CA ALA A 102 -10.60 12.78 7.71
C ALA A 102 -9.98 11.51 8.29
N ASP A 103 -10.80 10.51 8.59
CA ASP A 103 -10.34 9.25 9.20
C ASP A 103 -9.47 8.45 8.25
N GLU A 104 -9.86 8.35 6.97
CA GLU A 104 -9.07 7.67 5.94
C GLU A 104 -7.72 8.37 5.74
N HIS A 105 -7.71 9.70 5.62
CA HIS A 105 -6.47 10.46 5.49
C HIS A 105 -5.59 10.39 6.75
N ARG A 106 -6.19 10.31 7.94
CA ARG A 106 -5.46 10.14 9.21
C ARG A 106 -4.82 8.76 9.29
N ALA A 107 -5.54 7.71 8.91
CA ALA A 107 -5.00 6.35 8.85
C ALA A 107 -3.85 6.25 7.86
N ALA A 108 -4.01 6.81 6.66
CA ALA A 108 -2.97 6.83 5.63
C ALA A 108 -1.71 7.61 6.09
N ARG A 109 -1.89 8.78 6.71
CA ARG A 109 -0.78 9.55 7.29
C ARG A 109 -0.10 8.80 8.44
N GLY A 110 -0.87 8.22 9.35
CA GLY A 110 -0.30 7.43 10.44
C GLY A 110 0.52 6.23 9.96
N LEU A 111 0.11 5.58 8.86
CA LEU A 111 0.90 4.52 8.24
C LEU A 111 2.21 5.05 7.64
N GLN A 112 2.16 6.21 6.96
CA GLN A 112 3.36 6.87 6.44
C GLN A 112 4.33 7.25 7.56
N ASP A 113 3.83 7.87 8.63
CA ASP A 113 4.62 8.27 9.79
C ASP A 113 5.26 7.04 10.47
N ALA A 114 4.52 5.93 10.59
CA ALA A 114 5.04 4.68 11.13
C ALA A 114 6.14 4.07 10.25
N HIS A 115 5.99 4.16 8.93
CA HIS A 115 7.01 3.70 7.98
C HIS A 115 8.26 4.59 8.07
N GLU A 116 8.10 5.90 8.13
CA GLU A 116 9.21 6.86 8.27
C GLU A 116 9.96 6.68 9.60
N ALA A 117 9.23 6.49 10.71
CA ALA A 117 9.83 6.19 12.01
C ALA A 117 10.61 4.86 11.98
N SER A 118 10.06 3.83 11.33
CA SER A 118 10.77 2.57 11.13
C SER A 118 12.02 2.73 10.27
N ALA A 119 11.98 3.61 9.26
CA ALA A 119 13.12 3.90 8.39
C ALA A 119 14.20 4.77 9.06
N ALA A 120 13.84 5.50 10.12
CA ALA A 120 14.77 6.30 10.93
C ALA A 120 15.54 5.47 11.96
N ASP A 121 15.13 4.23 12.25
CA ASP A 121 15.76 3.33 13.22
C ASP A 121 16.22 1.99 12.59
N PRO A 122 17.35 1.98 11.85
CA PRO A 122 17.92 0.75 11.29
C PRO A 122 18.41 -0.24 12.36
N ASP A 123 18.77 0.22 13.56
CA ASP A 123 19.30 -0.65 14.62
C ASP A 123 18.22 -1.60 15.16
N SER A 124 16.98 -1.11 15.27
CA SER A 124 15.82 -1.95 15.60
C SER A 124 15.59 -3.04 14.55
N PHE A 125 15.78 -2.75 13.27
CA PHE A 125 15.73 -3.75 12.20
C PHE A 125 16.76 -4.87 12.42
N PHE A 126 18.05 -4.53 12.61
CA PHE A 126 19.10 -5.53 12.80
C PHE A 126 18.90 -6.35 14.08
N LYS A 127 18.37 -5.73 15.14
CA LYS A 127 18.02 -6.44 16.38
C LYS A 127 16.92 -7.47 16.14
N GLN A 128 15.85 -7.09 15.42
CA GLN A 128 14.75 -7.99 15.08
C GLN A 128 15.20 -9.12 14.16
N LEU A 129 16.03 -8.80 13.15
CA LEU A 129 16.56 -9.78 12.18
C LEU A 129 17.39 -10.89 12.84
N ARG A 130 18.17 -10.56 13.88
CA ARG A 130 18.95 -11.55 14.63
C ARG A 130 18.07 -12.52 15.45
N THR A 131 16.83 -12.13 15.75
CA THR A 131 15.90 -12.92 16.57
C THR A 131 14.76 -13.55 15.77
N SER A 132 14.60 -13.19 14.50
CA SER A 132 13.48 -13.66 13.66
C SER A 132 13.67 -15.10 13.20
N HIS A 133 12.58 -15.87 13.23
CA HIS A 133 12.54 -17.22 12.65
C HIS A 133 12.63 -17.19 11.12
N ASP A 134 12.01 -16.20 10.48
CA ASP A 134 12.07 -15.97 9.04
C ASP A 134 12.64 -14.57 8.76
N GLY A 135 13.94 -14.54 8.47
CA GLY A 135 14.64 -13.30 8.15
C GLY A 135 14.24 -12.71 6.80
N PHE A 136 13.83 -13.54 5.83
CA PHE A 136 13.48 -13.07 4.49
C PHE A 136 12.15 -12.31 4.50
N SER A 137 11.14 -12.85 5.18
CA SER A 137 9.87 -12.15 5.39
C SER A 137 10.07 -10.82 6.14
N LEU A 138 10.94 -10.79 7.16
CA LEU A 138 11.25 -9.55 7.87
C LEU A 138 11.93 -8.52 6.93
N ILE A 139 12.90 -8.95 6.11
CA ILE A 139 13.59 -8.09 5.15
C ILE A 139 12.60 -7.49 4.15
N THR A 140 11.73 -8.31 3.55
CA THR A 140 10.73 -7.84 2.57
C THR A 140 9.75 -6.86 3.18
N GLN A 141 9.31 -7.09 4.42
CA GLN A 141 8.48 -6.14 5.17
C GLN A 141 9.19 -4.79 5.39
N TYR A 142 10.45 -4.80 5.85
CA TYR A 142 11.22 -3.58 6.11
C TYR A 142 11.63 -2.84 4.83
N LEU A 143 11.83 -3.58 3.73
CA LEU A 143 12.00 -3.00 2.40
C LEU A 143 10.75 -2.20 2.00
N GLY A 144 9.55 -2.75 2.20
CA GLY A 144 8.28 -2.07 1.96
C GLY A 144 8.05 -0.82 2.85
N ARG A 145 8.65 -0.77 4.04
CA ARG A 145 8.62 0.40 4.94
C ARG A 145 9.67 1.47 4.59
N GLY A 146 10.53 1.21 3.61
CA GLY A 146 11.51 2.18 3.12
C GLY A 146 12.79 2.29 3.96
N VAL A 147 13.03 1.39 4.91
CA VAL A 147 14.24 1.39 5.76
C VAL A 147 15.52 1.22 4.90
N MET A 148 15.42 0.47 3.80
CA MET A 148 16.52 0.25 2.87
C MET A 148 16.58 1.26 1.71
N ASN A 149 15.58 2.15 1.58
CA ASN A 149 15.46 3.07 0.45
C ASN A 149 16.36 4.33 0.61
N ARG A 150 16.95 4.54 1.80
CA ARG A 150 17.82 5.69 2.11
C ARG A 150 19.27 5.48 1.73
N THR A 151 19.68 4.26 1.41
CA THR A 151 20.99 3.99 0.83
C THR A 151 20.89 4.18 -0.68
N SER A 152 21.02 5.42 -1.15
CA SER A 152 21.57 5.63 -2.47
C SER A 152 22.98 5.01 -2.43
N VAL A 153 23.12 3.79 -2.95
CA VAL A 153 24.46 3.27 -3.26
C VAL A 153 24.99 4.23 -4.32
N SER A 154 25.86 5.15 -3.92
CA SER A 154 26.73 5.83 -4.87
C SER A 154 27.52 4.73 -5.57
N LEU A 155 27.14 4.41 -6.80
CA LEU A 155 28.00 3.68 -7.73
C LEU A 155 29.07 4.67 -8.19
N ASP A 156 29.99 5.00 -7.29
CA ASP A 156 31.21 5.69 -7.65
C ASP A 156 32.11 4.65 -8.34
N ASN A 157 32.31 4.85 -9.65
CA ASN A 157 33.30 4.16 -10.46
C ASN A 157 34.47 5.12 -10.73
#